data_AF-A0A078LYN4-F1
#
_entry.id   AF-A0A078LYN4-F1
#
_cell.length_a   1.000
_cell.length_b   1.000
_cell.length_c   1.000
_cell.angle_alpha   90.00
_cell.angle_beta   90.00
_cell.angle_gamma   90.00
#
_symmetry.space_group_name_H-M   'P 1'
#
loop_
_entity.id
_entity.type
_entity.pdbx_description
1 polymer ?
#
loop_
_entity_poly.entity_id
_entity_poly.type
_entity_poly.pdbx_seq_one_letter_code
_entity_poly.pdbx_strand_id
1 'polypeptide(L)'
;MLFLKRINFIILAVIVLVLTACGTNPKSTLDEYKEAVLNEDADKLIELLSDENVKVTKEEAVAHSKLVNEHYSEESLNRALEKIIQNIENIEGDSSHNLPGEFKTIMVVESVDGEVVLSVNREEVRAPLERAIFTYEFNGEELTVGDNENDHSVIDNLIPGIYRFEGMAEMNGIDFEMTVDVNFNEKDITRVTDDAVILNFAVDNDFKVENQKAFAGDEEITDLGNGNVGYGPIFPNNTNVYFTGEYEGQTVKTNVARLDSKEQGTRYVYVELSYDQNELTRIDRLISEQEETEKKKNYNISRSKSRITALYDTLEIAFKRNSREGQENILKDNFMNDNVTEKVLGYVDKHLDPENIPNIEIIKHELVEQNNDTSELKYNVEIEIQSENEQIVKEHHQVELQDSTGEGNFKVSDITFE
;
A
#
# COMPACT_ATOMS: atom_id res chain seq x y z
N MET A 1 -17.86 16.32 -93.14
CA MET A 1 -18.49 16.35 -91.81
C MET A 1 -19.12 14.99 -91.45
N LEU A 2 -18.34 13.89 -91.52
CA LEU A 2 -18.85 12.53 -91.23
C LEU A 2 -17.82 11.59 -90.56
N PHE A 3 -16.57 12.03 -90.36
CA PHE A 3 -15.54 11.22 -89.72
C PHE A 3 -15.30 11.54 -88.23
N LEU A 4 -15.74 12.70 -87.73
CA LEU A 4 -15.57 13.05 -86.30
C LEU A 4 -16.61 12.44 -85.35
N LYS A 5 -17.76 11.94 -85.85
CA LYS A 5 -18.80 11.33 -84.99
C LYS A 5 -18.56 9.85 -84.66
N ARG A 6 -17.70 9.14 -85.41
CA ARG A 6 -17.43 7.71 -85.19
C ARG A 6 -16.26 7.45 -84.22
N ILE A 7 -15.30 8.36 -84.13
CA ILE A 7 -14.12 8.22 -83.27
C ILE A 7 -14.49 8.37 -81.78
N ASN A 8 -15.40 9.29 -81.43
CA ASN A 8 -15.88 9.43 -80.05
C ASN A 8 -16.74 8.24 -79.58
N PHE A 9 -17.40 7.51 -80.49
CA PHE A 9 -18.20 6.34 -80.10
C PHE A 9 -17.33 5.10 -79.86
N ILE A 10 -16.22 4.96 -80.60
CA ILE A 10 -15.28 3.84 -80.44
C ILE A 10 -14.44 4.04 -79.17
N ILE A 11 -13.98 5.26 -78.87
CA ILE A 11 -13.23 5.55 -77.64
C ILE A 11 -14.13 5.40 -76.40
N LEU A 12 -15.39 5.87 -76.46
CA LEU A 12 -16.34 5.66 -75.36
C LEU A 12 -16.73 4.19 -75.20
N ALA A 13 -16.90 3.44 -76.30
CA ALA A 13 -17.17 2.00 -76.25
C ALA A 13 -15.95 1.20 -75.73
N VAL A 14 -14.72 1.63 -76.02
CA VAL A 14 -13.49 1.04 -75.48
C VAL A 14 -13.29 1.39 -74.00
N ILE A 15 -13.61 2.62 -73.57
CA ILE A 15 -13.57 3.00 -72.15
C ILE A 15 -14.67 2.28 -71.36
N VAL A 16 -15.87 2.11 -71.92
CA VAL A 16 -16.94 1.29 -71.32
C VAL A 16 -16.57 -0.20 -71.33
N LEU A 17 -15.92 -0.72 -72.37
CA LEU A 17 -15.40 -2.10 -72.40
C LEU A 17 -14.26 -2.34 -71.41
N VAL A 18 -13.39 -1.34 -71.19
CA VAL A 18 -12.31 -1.38 -70.20
C VAL A 18 -12.86 -1.24 -68.78
N LEU A 19 -13.94 -0.48 -68.57
CA LEU A 19 -14.63 -0.39 -67.28
C LEU A 19 -15.48 -1.64 -66.96
N THR A 20 -16.02 -2.34 -67.98
CA THR A 20 -16.70 -3.64 -67.76
C THR A 20 -15.75 -4.83 -67.64
N ALA A 21 -14.44 -4.64 -67.83
CA ALA A 21 -13.43 -5.70 -67.82
C ALA A 21 -12.41 -5.60 -66.67
N CYS A 22 -12.60 -4.64 -65.76
CA CYS A 22 -11.77 -4.49 -64.56
C CYS A 22 -12.47 -4.95 -63.27
N GLY A 23 -13.63 -5.61 -63.36
CA GLY A 23 -14.19 -6.30 -62.20
C GLY A 23 -13.32 -7.51 -61.87
N THR A 24 -12.52 -7.44 -60.81
CA THR A 24 -11.74 -8.58 -60.34
C THR A 24 -12.69 -9.72 -60.00
N ASN A 25 -12.60 -10.84 -60.73
CA ASN A 25 -13.41 -12.01 -60.48
C ASN A 25 -13.24 -12.45 -59.00
N PRO A 26 -14.33 -12.69 -58.24
CA PRO A 26 -14.27 -13.18 -56.86
C PRO A 26 -13.25 -14.29 -56.63
N LYS A 27 -13.16 -15.22 -57.58
CA LYS A 27 -12.21 -16.32 -57.53
C LYS A 27 -10.75 -15.84 -57.57
N SER A 28 -10.43 -14.86 -58.41
CA SER A 28 -9.06 -14.33 -58.55
C SER A 28 -8.60 -13.67 -57.25
N THR A 29 -9.41 -12.79 -56.67
CA THR A 29 -9.06 -12.07 -55.44
C THR A 29 -8.90 -13.04 -54.25
N LEU A 30 -9.79 -14.03 -54.14
CA LEU A 30 -9.73 -15.01 -53.06
C LEU A 30 -8.61 -16.04 -53.25
N ASP A 31 -8.25 -16.39 -54.48
CA ASP A 31 -7.06 -17.20 -54.78
C ASP A 31 -5.77 -16.41 -54.48
N GLU A 32 -5.70 -15.12 -54.83
CA GLU A 32 -4.57 -14.23 -54.46
C GLU A 32 -4.42 -14.11 -52.95
N TYR A 33 -5.52 -13.94 -52.19
CA TYR A 33 -5.49 -13.93 -50.73
C TYR A 33 -4.95 -15.24 -50.16
N LYS A 34 -5.45 -16.38 -50.66
CA LYS A 34 -4.97 -17.70 -50.24
C LYS A 34 -3.48 -17.85 -50.48
N GLU A 35 -2.99 -17.53 -51.68
CA GLU A 35 -1.57 -17.61 -52.01
C GLU A 35 -0.74 -16.66 -51.13
N ALA A 36 -1.23 -15.46 -50.86
CA ALA A 36 -0.55 -14.51 -50.00
C ALA A 36 -0.44 -15.00 -48.55
N VAL A 37 -1.51 -15.60 -48.01
CA VAL A 37 -1.50 -16.22 -46.66
C VAL A 37 -0.53 -17.39 -46.60
N LEU A 38 -0.62 -18.34 -47.53
CA LEU A 38 0.18 -19.58 -47.50
C LEU A 38 1.68 -19.32 -47.73
N ASN A 39 2.02 -18.27 -48.48
CA ASN A 39 3.41 -17.88 -48.74
C ASN A 39 3.93 -16.82 -47.75
N GLU A 40 3.14 -16.42 -46.75
CA GLU A 40 3.48 -15.36 -45.80
C GLU A 40 3.85 -14.02 -46.50
N ASP A 41 3.20 -13.71 -47.63
CA ASP A 41 3.43 -12.50 -48.43
C ASP A 41 2.73 -11.29 -47.80
N ALA A 42 3.42 -10.66 -46.86
CA ALA A 42 2.90 -9.50 -46.12
C ALA A 42 2.56 -8.31 -47.03
N ASP A 43 3.36 -8.03 -48.07
CA ASP A 43 3.12 -6.89 -48.95
C ASP A 43 1.83 -7.08 -49.75
N LYS A 44 1.59 -8.31 -50.23
CA LYS A 44 0.34 -8.65 -50.91
C LYS A 44 -0.87 -8.66 -49.98
N LEU A 45 -0.70 -9.13 -48.73
CA LEU A 45 -1.77 -9.06 -47.72
C LEU A 45 -2.12 -7.62 -47.35
N ILE A 46 -1.13 -6.72 -47.24
CA ILE A 46 -1.38 -5.28 -47.03
C ILE A 46 -2.22 -4.72 -48.19
N GLU A 47 -1.87 -5.03 -49.44
CA GLU A 47 -2.61 -4.58 -50.63
C GLU A 47 -4.07 -5.08 -50.60
N LEU A 48 -4.27 -6.36 -50.27
CA LEU A 48 -5.58 -7.01 -50.34
C LEU A 48 -6.51 -6.66 -49.17
N LEU A 49 -5.98 -6.49 -47.96
CA LEU A 49 -6.78 -6.31 -46.74
C LEU A 49 -6.93 -4.84 -46.32
N SER A 50 -6.18 -3.92 -46.94
CA SER A 50 -6.34 -2.48 -46.68
C SER A 50 -7.45 -1.88 -47.54
N ASP A 51 -8.29 -1.06 -46.94
CA ASP A 51 -9.31 -0.26 -47.64
C ASP A 51 -9.19 1.24 -47.29
N GLU A 52 -10.22 2.04 -47.56
CA GLU A 52 -10.24 3.47 -47.23
C GLU A 52 -10.28 3.76 -45.72
N ASN A 53 -10.86 2.83 -44.94
CA ASN A 53 -11.10 2.96 -43.49
C ASN A 53 -10.05 2.22 -42.64
N VAL A 54 -9.49 1.13 -43.16
CA VAL A 54 -8.53 0.26 -42.49
C VAL A 54 -7.25 0.21 -43.30
N LYS A 55 -6.15 0.69 -42.71
CA LYS A 55 -4.81 0.49 -43.25
C LYS A 55 -4.14 -0.64 -42.48
N VAL A 56 -3.82 -1.73 -43.17
CA VAL A 56 -3.10 -2.86 -42.59
C VAL A 56 -1.61 -2.57 -42.63
N THR A 57 -0.95 -2.76 -41.51
CA THR A 57 0.49 -2.62 -41.35
C THR A 57 1.21 -3.93 -41.65
N LYS A 58 2.53 -3.88 -41.82
CA LYS A 58 3.32 -5.07 -42.12
C LYS A 58 3.25 -6.11 -41.00
N GLU A 59 3.31 -5.67 -39.75
CA GLU A 59 3.27 -6.57 -38.60
C GLU A 59 1.89 -7.18 -38.41
N GLU A 60 0.81 -6.43 -38.67
CA GLU A 60 -0.56 -6.95 -38.75
C GLU A 60 -0.72 -8.00 -39.84
N ALA A 61 -0.19 -7.77 -41.04
CA ALA A 61 -0.24 -8.74 -42.14
C ALA A 61 0.50 -10.05 -41.82
N VAL A 62 1.69 -9.95 -41.19
CA VAL A 62 2.44 -11.12 -40.72
C VAL A 62 1.67 -11.87 -39.64
N ALA A 63 1.12 -11.17 -38.65
CA ALA A 63 0.33 -11.77 -37.57
C ALA A 63 -0.94 -12.46 -38.09
N HIS A 64 -1.60 -11.87 -39.09
CA HIS A 64 -2.77 -12.44 -39.75
C HIS A 64 -2.44 -13.74 -40.50
N SER A 65 -1.37 -13.74 -41.31
CA SER A 65 -0.89 -14.95 -41.99
C SER A 65 -0.56 -16.06 -40.98
N LYS A 66 0.11 -15.70 -39.88
CA LYS A 66 0.45 -16.62 -38.80
C LYS A 66 -0.80 -17.24 -38.15
N LEU A 67 -1.82 -16.44 -37.83
CA LEU A 67 -3.11 -16.93 -37.32
C LEU A 67 -3.70 -17.97 -38.28
N VAL A 68 -3.70 -17.68 -39.57
CA VAL A 68 -4.34 -18.57 -40.54
C VAL A 68 -3.56 -19.88 -40.71
N ASN A 69 -2.24 -19.80 -40.82
CA ASN A 69 -1.37 -20.95 -41.08
C ASN A 69 -1.16 -21.87 -39.87
N GLU A 70 -1.10 -21.32 -38.65
CA GLU A 70 -0.84 -22.12 -37.45
C GLU A 70 -2.11 -22.82 -36.92
N HIS A 71 -3.29 -22.25 -37.15
CA HIS A 71 -4.53 -22.73 -36.55
C HIS A 71 -5.54 -23.31 -37.54
N TYR A 72 -5.39 -23.10 -38.85
CA TYR A 72 -6.28 -23.71 -39.84
C TYR A 72 -5.52 -24.52 -40.88
N SER A 73 -6.13 -25.64 -41.29
CA SER A 73 -5.60 -26.43 -42.40
C SER A 73 -5.86 -25.73 -43.74
N GLU A 74 -4.93 -25.90 -44.69
CA GLU A 74 -5.10 -25.44 -46.07
C GLU A 74 -6.43 -25.96 -46.68
N GLU A 75 -6.83 -27.20 -46.36
CA GLU A 75 -8.11 -27.77 -46.80
C GLU A 75 -9.32 -27.04 -46.20
N SER A 76 -9.24 -26.64 -44.92
CA SER A 76 -10.30 -25.84 -44.28
C SER A 76 -10.39 -24.45 -44.90
N LEU A 77 -9.26 -23.80 -45.17
CA LEU A 77 -9.21 -22.51 -45.85
C LEU A 77 -9.79 -22.61 -47.27
N ASN A 78 -9.34 -23.58 -48.06
CA ASN A 78 -9.86 -23.82 -49.41
C ASN A 78 -11.39 -24.02 -49.42
N ARG A 79 -11.91 -24.87 -48.54
CA ARG A 79 -13.36 -25.10 -48.43
C ARG A 79 -14.12 -23.83 -48.02
N ALA A 80 -13.55 -23.01 -47.14
CA ALA A 80 -14.16 -21.75 -46.73
C ALA A 80 -14.25 -20.75 -47.88
N LEU A 81 -13.16 -20.58 -48.63
CA LEU A 81 -13.08 -19.69 -49.79
C LEU A 81 -13.97 -20.16 -50.94
N GLU A 82 -13.96 -21.45 -51.29
CA GLU A 82 -14.84 -22.02 -52.33
C GLU A 82 -16.32 -21.79 -52.03
N LYS A 83 -16.72 -21.95 -50.77
CA LYS A 83 -18.09 -21.71 -50.34
C LYS A 83 -18.49 -20.25 -50.46
N ILE A 84 -17.56 -19.31 -50.21
CA ILE A 84 -17.78 -17.88 -50.40
C ILE A 84 -17.93 -17.55 -51.88
N ILE A 85 -17.04 -18.06 -52.74
CA ILE A 85 -17.12 -17.90 -54.20
C ILE A 85 -18.50 -18.34 -54.70
N GLN A 86 -18.95 -19.53 -54.29
CA GLN A 86 -20.28 -20.02 -54.65
C GLN A 86 -21.40 -19.11 -54.16
N ASN A 87 -21.30 -18.53 -52.96
CA ASN A 87 -22.33 -17.63 -52.44
C ASN A 87 -22.40 -16.33 -53.26
N ILE A 88 -21.24 -15.73 -53.57
CA ILE A 88 -21.15 -14.48 -54.33
C ILE A 88 -21.63 -14.68 -55.77
N GLU A 89 -21.22 -15.76 -56.44
CA GLU A 89 -21.66 -16.08 -57.80
C GLU A 89 -23.18 -16.30 -57.93
N ASN A 90 -23.84 -16.67 -56.83
CA ASN A 90 -25.28 -16.97 -56.79
C ASN A 90 -26.16 -15.78 -56.37
N ILE A 91 -25.58 -14.63 -56.02
CA ILE A 91 -26.32 -13.43 -55.57
C ILE A 91 -26.16 -12.32 -56.61
N GLU A 92 -27.29 -11.75 -57.05
CA GLU A 92 -27.28 -10.54 -57.89
C GLU A 92 -27.24 -9.29 -56.99
N GLY A 93 -26.22 -8.45 -57.19
CA GLY A 93 -26.04 -7.17 -56.47
C GLY A 93 -25.10 -7.25 -55.28
N ASP A 94 -25.09 -6.19 -54.46
CA ASP A 94 -24.15 -6.08 -53.35
C ASP A 94 -24.42 -7.13 -52.27
N SER A 95 -23.35 -7.75 -51.78
CA SER A 95 -23.44 -8.78 -50.74
C SER A 95 -22.23 -8.74 -49.80
N SER A 96 -22.44 -9.16 -48.55
CA SER A 96 -21.41 -9.22 -47.53
C SER A 96 -21.47 -10.57 -46.82
N HIS A 97 -20.35 -11.28 -46.79
CA HIS A 97 -20.24 -12.63 -46.28
C HIS A 97 -19.03 -12.77 -45.37
N ASN A 98 -19.25 -13.14 -44.11
CA ASN A 98 -18.18 -13.65 -43.27
C ASN A 98 -17.69 -15.01 -43.81
N LEU A 99 -16.40 -15.30 -43.71
CA LEU A 99 -15.91 -16.65 -43.98
C LEU A 99 -16.65 -17.69 -43.11
N PRO A 100 -17.01 -18.86 -43.66
CA PRO A 100 -17.75 -19.86 -42.90
C PRO A 100 -16.87 -20.61 -41.89
N GLY A 101 -17.49 -21.13 -40.83
CA GLY A 101 -16.81 -21.99 -39.86
C GLY A 101 -15.90 -21.19 -38.92
N GLU A 102 -14.69 -21.70 -38.70
CA GLU A 102 -13.72 -21.14 -37.74
C GLU A 102 -13.13 -19.79 -38.21
N PHE A 103 -13.32 -19.44 -39.49
CA PHE A 103 -12.82 -18.20 -40.09
C PHE A 103 -13.78 -17.00 -39.96
N LYS A 104 -14.95 -17.18 -39.34
CA LYS A 104 -16.04 -16.18 -39.35
C LYS A 104 -15.66 -14.81 -38.80
N THR A 105 -14.73 -14.77 -37.86
CA THR A 105 -14.27 -13.52 -37.22
C THR A 105 -13.05 -12.92 -37.89
N ILE A 106 -12.47 -13.58 -38.89
CA ILE A 106 -11.18 -13.22 -39.47
C ILE A 106 -11.32 -12.17 -40.56
N MET A 107 -12.29 -12.35 -41.45
CA MET A 107 -12.46 -11.50 -42.63
C MET A 107 -13.90 -11.53 -43.14
N VAL A 108 -14.34 -10.38 -43.65
CA VAL A 108 -15.58 -10.20 -44.38
C VAL A 108 -15.24 -10.06 -45.87
N VAL A 109 -15.97 -10.77 -46.72
CA VAL A 109 -15.86 -10.67 -48.16
C VAL A 109 -17.08 -9.92 -48.66
N GLU A 110 -16.84 -8.77 -49.27
CA GLU A 110 -17.87 -7.90 -49.83
C GLU A 110 -17.80 -7.96 -51.34
N SER A 111 -18.94 -8.17 -51.99
CA SER A 111 -19.08 -8.01 -53.43
C SER A 111 -19.85 -6.73 -53.66
N VAL A 112 -19.24 -5.73 -54.30
CA VAL A 112 -19.85 -4.44 -54.62
C VAL A 112 -19.66 -4.18 -56.10
N ASP A 113 -20.76 -3.97 -56.84
CA ASP A 113 -20.74 -3.75 -58.29
C ASP A 113 -19.98 -4.83 -59.10
N GLY A 114 -19.87 -6.05 -58.58
CA GLY A 114 -19.15 -7.17 -59.20
C GLY A 114 -17.65 -7.24 -58.91
N GLU A 115 -17.13 -6.32 -58.10
CA GLU A 115 -15.78 -6.35 -57.54
C GLU A 115 -15.81 -6.96 -56.13
N VAL A 116 -14.78 -7.74 -55.78
CA VAL A 116 -14.63 -8.30 -54.45
C VAL A 116 -13.62 -7.52 -53.65
N VAL A 117 -14.08 -7.02 -52.50
CA VAL A 117 -13.28 -6.34 -51.49
C VAL A 117 -13.17 -7.26 -50.28
N LEU A 118 -11.95 -7.36 -49.74
CA LEU A 118 -11.67 -8.09 -48.51
C LEU A 118 -11.55 -7.06 -47.38
N SER A 119 -12.36 -7.20 -46.34
CA SER A 119 -12.33 -6.31 -45.19
C SER A 119 -12.10 -7.08 -43.91
N VAL A 120 -11.31 -6.47 -43.02
CA VAL A 120 -10.98 -7.00 -41.70
C VAL A 120 -11.39 -5.98 -40.64
N ASN A 121 -12.04 -6.47 -39.58
CA ASN A 121 -12.40 -5.61 -38.46
C ASN A 121 -11.18 -5.40 -37.57
N ARG A 122 -11.03 -4.18 -37.04
CA ARG A 122 -10.11 -3.93 -35.94
C ARG A 122 -10.84 -4.22 -34.62
N GLU A 123 -10.19 -4.93 -33.73
CA GLU A 123 -10.69 -5.24 -32.41
C GLU A 123 -9.79 -4.61 -31.35
N GLU A 124 -10.41 -4.00 -30.34
CA GLU A 124 -9.69 -3.43 -29.20
C GLU A 124 -9.10 -4.57 -28.37
N VAL A 125 -7.78 -4.65 -28.32
CA VAL A 125 -7.04 -5.68 -27.58
C VAL A 125 -6.64 -5.12 -26.22
N ARG A 126 -7.17 -5.73 -25.15
CA ARG A 126 -6.83 -5.39 -23.76
C ARG A 126 -5.97 -6.46 -23.12
N ALA A 127 -4.95 -6.05 -22.40
CA ALA A 127 -4.10 -6.95 -21.61
C ALA A 127 -4.21 -6.61 -20.11
N PRO A 128 -4.17 -7.62 -19.22
CA PRO A 128 -4.08 -7.40 -17.79
C PRO A 128 -2.66 -6.96 -17.44
N LEU A 129 -2.35 -5.65 -17.49
CA LEU A 129 -1.01 -5.15 -17.18
C LEU A 129 -0.76 -4.99 -15.68
N GLU A 130 -1.80 -5.09 -14.85
CA GLU A 130 -1.71 -5.04 -13.39
C GLU A 130 -1.07 -3.75 -12.88
N ARG A 131 -1.52 -2.62 -13.42
CA ARG A 131 -1.03 -1.27 -13.08
C ARG A 131 0.41 -1.00 -13.48
N ALA A 132 0.96 -1.80 -14.39
CA ALA A 132 2.23 -1.50 -15.02
C ALA A 132 2.05 -0.55 -16.22
N ILE A 133 3.04 0.31 -16.41
CA ILE A 133 3.23 1.07 -17.65
C ILE A 133 4.12 0.23 -18.56
N PHE A 134 3.61 -0.19 -19.72
CA PHE A 134 4.31 -1.06 -20.66
C PHE A 134 4.72 -0.30 -21.91
N THR A 135 6.02 -0.32 -22.21
CA THR A 135 6.62 0.28 -23.40
C THR A 135 7.14 -0.80 -24.33
N TYR A 136 6.71 -0.78 -25.60
CA TYR A 136 7.06 -1.77 -26.62
C TYR A 136 7.22 -1.13 -27.99
N GLU A 137 7.85 -1.83 -28.92
CA GLU A 137 7.96 -1.41 -30.32
C GLU A 137 6.88 -2.09 -31.17
N PHE A 138 6.15 -1.30 -31.96
CA PHE A 138 5.18 -1.79 -32.94
C PHE A 138 5.19 -0.87 -34.16
N ASN A 139 5.30 -1.47 -35.34
CA ASN A 139 5.44 -0.85 -36.64
C ASN A 139 6.62 0.13 -36.72
N GLY A 140 7.71 -0.18 -36.02
CA GLY A 140 8.89 0.67 -35.91
C GLY A 140 8.67 1.94 -35.07
N GLU A 141 7.56 2.02 -34.34
CA GLU A 141 7.26 3.10 -33.39
C GLU A 141 7.30 2.56 -31.95
N GLU A 142 7.88 3.33 -31.05
CA GLU A 142 7.82 3.04 -29.61
C GLU A 142 6.48 3.52 -29.06
N LEU A 143 5.72 2.61 -28.47
CA LEU A 143 4.41 2.85 -27.88
C LEU A 143 4.47 2.57 -26.38
N THR A 144 3.74 3.39 -25.62
CA THR A 144 3.61 3.23 -24.17
C THR A 144 2.14 3.19 -23.79
N VAL A 145 1.74 2.15 -23.07
CA VAL A 145 0.36 1.90 -22.64
C VAL A 145 0.31 1.54 -21.15
N GLY A 146 -0.88 1.64 -20.56
CA GLY A 146 -1.08 1.37 -19.15
C GLY A 146 -0.87 2.58 -18.24
N ASP A 147 -1.27 2.41 -17.00
CA ASP A 147 -1.19 3.41 -15.94
C ASP A 147 -1.20 2.70 -14.58
N ASN A 148 -0.88 3.45 -13.53
CA ASN A 148 -0.77 2.91 -12.17
C ASN A 148 -2.13 2.74 -11.45
N GLU A 149 -3.25 2.88 -12.15
CA GLU A 149 -4.61 2.84 -11.57
C GLU A 149 -5.45 1.68 -12.11
N ASN A 150 -5.18 1.24 -13.34
CA ASN A 150 -5.98 0.25 -14.06
C ASN A 150 -5.25 -1.09 -14.21
N ASP A 151 -5.93 -2.16 -13.81
CA ASP A 151 -5.40 -3.52 -13.92
C ASP A 151 -5.36 -4.02 -15.37
N HIS A 152 -6.18 -3.43 -16.25
CA HIS A 152 -6.25 -3.76 -17.68
C HIS A 152 -6.09 -2.52 -18.53
N SER A 153 -5.30 -2.65 -19.60
CA SER A 153 -4.99 -1.55 -20.50
C SER A 153 -5.20 -1.98 -21.95
N VAL A 154 -5.65 -1.04 -22.78
CA VAL A 154 -5.72 -1.26 -24.23
C VAL A 154 -4.28 -1.23 -24.75
N ILE A 155 -3.87 -2.32 -25.40
CA ILE A 155 -2.60 -2.42 -26.10
C ILE A 155 -2.74 -1.67 -27.42
N ASP A 156 -3.66 -2.11 -28.28
CA ASP A 156 -3.94 -1.47 -29.57
C ASP A 156 -5.30 -1.95 -30.12
N ASN A 157 -5.72 -1.40 -31.26
CA ASN A 157 -6.85 -1.86 -32.07
C ASN A 157 -6.31 -2.66 -33.27
N LEU A 158 -6.23 -3.97 -33.13
CA LEU A 158 -5.55 -4.87 -34.08
C LEU A 158 -6.55 -5.62 -34.96
N ILE A 159 -6.15 -5.97 -36.18
CA ILE A 159 -6.89 -6.97 -36.97
C ILE A 159 -6.65 -8.37 -36.39
N PRO A 160 -7.55 -9.35 -36.62
CA PRO A 160 -7.34 -10.72 -36.16
C PRO A 160 -5.99 -11.29 -36.60
N GLY A 161 -5.19 -11.73 -35.64
CA GLY A 161 -3.83 -12.25 -35.86
C GLY A 161 -3.25 -12.96 -34.63
N ILE A 162 -2.00 -13.43 -34.73
CA ILE A 162 -1.19 -13.85 -33.58
C ILE A 162 -0.04 -12.87 -33.41
N TYR A 163 -0.07 -12.09 -32.33
CA TYR A 163 0.92 -11.05 -32.02
C TYR A 163 1.73 -11.41 -30.78
N ARG A 164 2.94 -10.86 -30.71
CA ARG A 164 3.82 -10.96 -29.56
C ARG A 164 4.51 -9.62 -29.37
N PHE A 165 4.14 -8.91 -28.30
CA PHE A 165 4.71 -7.62 -27.94
C PHE A 165 5.73 -7.85 -26.83
N GLU A 166 7.00 -7.66 -27.14
CA GLU A 166 8.10 -7.72 -26.17
C GLU A 166 8.51 -6.29 -25.82
N GLY A 167 8.68 -6.00 -24.53
CA GLY A 167 8.96 -4.65 -24.07
C GLY A 167 9.35 -4.58 -22.61
N MET A 168 9.43 -3.34 -22.12
CA MET A 168 9.74 -3.03 -20.73
C MET A 168 8.48 -2.56 -20.01
N ALA A 169 8.21 -3.13 -18.86
CA ALA A 169 7.16 -2.70 -17.94
C ALA A 169 7.76 -1.99 -16.74
N GLU A 170 7.18 -0.87 -16.34
CA GLU A 170 7.47 -0.17 -15.08
C GLU A 170 6.30 -0.36 -14.13
N MET A 171 6.58 -0.78 -12.90
CA MET A 171 5.59 -0.89 -11.83
C MET A 171 6.24 -0.43 -10.53
N ASN A 172 5.64 0.56 -9.86
CA ASN A 172 6.15 1.12 -8.61
C ASN A 172 7.63 1.57 -8.69
N GLY A 173 8.06 2.13 -9.82
CA GLY A 173 9.43 2.58 -10.06
C GLY A 173 10.44 1.47 -10.32
N ILE A 174 9.98 0.23 -10.53
CA ILE A 174 10.81 -0.92 -10.88
C ILE A 174 10.53 -1.33 -12.33
N ASP A 175 11.58 -1.35 -13.15
CA ASP A 175 11.52 -1.77 -14.54
C ASP A 175 11.80 -3.27 -14.70
N PHE A 176 11.07 -3.95 -15.57
CA PHE A 176 11.28 -5.36 -15.89
C PHE A 176 10.80 -5.75 -17.30
N GLU A 177 11.36 -6.84 -17.83
CA GLU A 177 10.96 -7.38 -19.12
C GLU A 177 9.57 -8.01 -19.02
N MET A 178 8.70 -7.67 -19.98
CA MET A 178 7.35 -8.20 -20.09
C MET A 178 7.05 -8.57 -21.54
N THR A 179 6.29 -9.63 -21.72
CA THR A 179 5.72 -10.01 -23.01
C THR A 179 4.20 -10.07 -22.92
N VAL A 180 3.53 -9.46 -23.90
CA VAL A 180 2.10 -9.62 -24.14
C VAL A 180 1.90 -10.43 -25.42
N ASP A 181 1.47 -11.68 -25.28
CA ASP A 181 1.05 -12.52 -26.40
C ASP A 181 -0.45 -12.30 -26.67
N VAL A 182 -0.82 -12.17 -27.94
CA VAL A 182 -2.21 -11.99 -28.38
C VAL A 182 -2.55 -13.07 -29.40
N ASN A 183 -3.56 -13.89 -29.12
CA ASN A 183 -4.02 -14.95 -30.01
C ASN A 183 -5.55 -14.90 -30.19
N PHE A 184 -5.99 -14.43 -31.35
CA PHE A 184 -7.42 -14.32 -31.68
C PHE A 184 -8.14 -15.67 -31.87
N ASN A 185 -7.41 -16.79 -31.86
CA ASN A 185 -8.01 -18.13 -31.86
C ASN A 185 -8.27 -18.67 -30.44
N GLU A 186 -7.79 -17.99 -29.40
CA GLU A 186 -7.97 -18.41 -28.01
C GLU A 186 -9.18 -17.73 -27.37
N LYS A 187 -9.74 -18.39 -26.34
CA LYS A 187 -10.84 -17.81 -25.57
C LYS A 187 -10.40 -16.58 -24.78
N ASP A 188 -9.21 -16.67 -24.18
CA ASP A 188 -8.54 -15.57 -23.50
C ASP A 188 -7.49 -15.05 -24.47
N ILE A 189 -7.88 -14.03 -25.24
CA ILE A 189 -7.11 -13.55 -26.41
C ILE A 189 -5.74 -13.00 -26.00
N THR A 190 -5.57 -12.51 -24.77
CA THR A 190 -4.32 -11.93 -24.29
C THR A 190 -3.73 -12.70 -23.13
N ARG A 191 -2.41 -12.87 -23.18
CA ARG A 191 -1.61 -13.48 -22.11
C ARG A 191 -0.39 -12.65 -21.84
N VAL A 192 -0.19 -12.29 -20.57
CA VAL A 192 1.01 -11.60 -20.12
C VAL A 192 1.99 -12.61 -19.51
N THR A 193 3.26 -12.50 -19.88
CA THR A 193 4.36 -13.29 -19.32
C THR A 193 5.48 -12.34 -18.90
N ASP A 194 5.97 -12.52 -17.68
CA ASP A 194 7.09 -11.79 -17.08
C ASP A 194 7.74 -12.69 -16.01
N ASP A 195 8.81 -12.22 -15.37
CA ASP A 195 9.46 -12.92 -14.24
C ASP A 195 9.02 -12.39 -12.85
N ALA A 196 8.16 -11.38 -12.82
CA ALA A 196 7.66 -10.76 -11.60
C ALA A 196 6.44 -11.49 -11.04
N VAL A 197 6.20 -11.36 -9.74
CA VAL A 197 4.95 -11.79 -9.09
C VAL A 197 4.38 -10.66 -8.26
N ILE A 198 3.07 -10.67 -8.12
CA ILE A 198 2.30 -9.81 -7.22
C ILE A 198 1.94 -10.63 -5.99
N LEU A 199 2.34 -10.14 -4.83
CA LEU A 199 2.07 -10.76 -3.55
C LEU A 199 0.67 -10.38 -3.08
N ASN A 200 -0.21 -11.36 -3.03
CA ASN A 200 -1.44 -11.28 -2.28
C ASN A 200 -1.23 -11.91 -0.91
N PHE A 201 -1.87 -11.35 0.11
CA PHE A 201 -1.70 -11.84 1.46
C PHE A 201 -3.01 -11.68 2.22
N ALA A 202 -3.20 -12.58 3.18
CA ALA A 202 -4.03 -12.30 4.33
C ALA A 202 -3.08 -12.14 5.51
N VAL A 203 -2.94 -10.91 6.01
CA VAL A 203 -2.51 -10.74 7.40
C VAL A 203 -3.75 -11.09 8.20
N ASP A 204 -3.63 -12.08 9.09
CA ASP A 204 -4.67 -12.36 10.07
C ASP A 204 -4.89 -11.04 10.82
N ASN A 205 -6.00 -10.36 10.52
CA ASN A 205 -6.21 -8.94 10.80
C ASN A 205 -6.38 -8.73 12.30
N ASP A 206 -5.27 -8.74 13.05
CA ASP A 206 -5.23 -8.12 14.35
C ASP A 206 -5.19 -6.62 14.09
N PHE A 207 -6.38 -6.01 14.09
CA PHE A 207 -6.69 -4.57 13.87
C PHE A 207 -5.89 -3.59 14.73
N LYS A 208 -4.96 -4.08 15.55
CA LYS A 208 -4.14 -3.33 16.48
C LYS A 208 -2.74 -2.98 15.93
N VAL A 209 -2.29 -3.63 14.84
CA VAL A 209 -0.97 -3.34 14.26
C VAL A 209 -1.12 -2.29 13.15
N GLU A 210 -0.55 -1.12 13.40
CA GLU A 210 -0.58 0.05 12.50
C GLU A 210 0.68 0.14 11.62
N ASN A 211 0.70 1.07 10.67
CA ASN A 211 1.87 1.41 9.84
C ASN A 211 2.55 0.21 9.17
N GLN A 212 1.75 -0.71 8.63
CA GLN A 212 2.26 -1.94 8.04
C GLN A 212 3.05 -1.65 6.75
N LYS A 213 4.23 -2.25 6.66
CA LYS A 213 5.16 -2.17 5.53
C LYS A 213 5.54 -3.59 5.10
N ALA A 214 5.44 -3.84 3.81
CA ALA A 214 5.80 -5.12 3.22
C ALA A 214 7.26 -5.09 2.78
N PHE A 215 7.95 -6.23 2.89
CA PHE A 215 9.35 -6.36 2.48
C PHE A 215 9.56 -7.60 1.63
N ALA A 216 10.44 -7.49 0.64
CA ALA A 216 11.00 -8.59 -0.14
C ALA A 216 12.53 -8.52 -0.07
N GLY A 217 13.16 -9.50 0.59
CA GLY A 217 14.56 -9.42 0.98
C GLY A 217 14.78 -8.29 1.99
N ASP A 218 15.65 -7.34 1.65
CA ASP A 218 15.96 -6.16 2.47
C ASP A 218 15.26 -4.89 1.96
N GLU A 219 14.43 -4.99 0.91
CA GLU A 219 13.77 -3.86 0.26
C GLU A 219 12.29 -3.75 0.66
N GLU A 220 11.81 -2.54 0.92
CA GLU A 220 10.40 -2.24 1.14
C GLU A 220 9.67 -2.30 -0.21
N ILE A 221 8.62 -3.13 -0.29
CA ILE A 221 7.79 -3.26 -1.49
C ILE A 221 6.54 -2.40 -1.32
N THR A 222 6.23 -1.65 -2.38
CA THR A 222 5.10 -0.72 -2.38
C THR A 222 3.81 -1.47 -2.72
N ASP A 223 2.69 -1.01 -2.16
CA ASP A 223 1.39 -1.53 -2.55
C ASP A 223 1.08 -1.11 -3.98
N LEU A 224 0.22 -1.87 -4.66
CA LEU A 224 -0.24 -1.49 -5.99
C LEU A 224 -1.31 -0.37 -5.94
N GLY A 225 -1.71 0.10 -4.75
CA GLY A 225 -2.70 1.17 -4.51
C GLY A 225 -4.11 0.68 -4.17
N ASN A 226 -4.87 1.49 -3.41
CA ASN A 226 -6.28 1.31 -3.02
C ASN A 226 -6.75 -0.15 -2.78
N GLY A 227 -6.25 -0.73 -1.69
CA GLY A 227 -7.12 -1.45 -0.75
C GLY A 227 -7.54 -2.88 -1.07
N ASN A 228 -6.88 -3.60 -1.99
CA ASN A 228 -6.88 -5.08 -2.07
C ASN A 228 -6.02 -5.69 -3.20
N VAL A 229 -5.10 -4.93 -3.81
CA VAL A 229 -4.52 -5.31 -5.12
C VAL A 229 -3.17 -6.03 -5.02
N GLY A 230 -2.61 -6.14 -3.81
CA GLY A 230 -1.36 -6.84 -3.54
C GLY A 230 -0.13 -5.93 -3.56
N TYR A 231 1.04 -6.53 -3.39
CA TYR A 231 2.35 -5.86 -3.38
C TYR A 231 3.23 -6.38 -4.51
N GLY A 232 3.83 -5.48 -5.29
CA GLY A 232 4.66 -5.88 -6.41
C GLY A 232 5.28 -4.69 -7.16
N PRO A 233 6.14 -4.98 -8.14
CA PRO A 233 6.53 -6.31 -8.60
C PRO A 233 7.58 -6.96 -7.67
N ILE A 234 7.57 -8.29 -7.54
CA ILE A 234 8.58 -9.05 -6.78
C ILE A 234 9.22 -10.10 -7.70
N PHE A 235 10.54 -10.21 -7.72
CA PHE A 235 11.25 -11.26 -8.46
C PHE A 235 11.54 -12.44 -7.53
N PRO A 236 10.86 -13.59 -7.70
CA PRO A 236 10.98 -14.67 -6.76
C PRO A 236 12.21 -15.52 -7.11
N ASN A 237 13.28 -15.36 -6.32
CA ASN A 237 14.50 -16.14 -6.44
C ASN A 237 15.08 -16.41 -5.05
N ASN A 238 14.40 -17.27 -4.29
CA ASN A 238 14.66 -17.48 -2.87
C ASN A 238 14.49 -16.20 -2.05
N THR A 239 13.51 -15.39 -2.43
CA THR A 239 13.24 -14.07 -1.87
C THR A 239 12.40 -14.24 -0.60
N ASN A 240 12.90 -13.75 0.53
CA ASN A 240 12.14 -13.76 1.78
C ASN A 240 11.13 -12.62 1.79
N VAL A 241 9.86 -12.89 2.11
CA VAL A 241 8.83 -11.88 2.26
C VAL A 241 8.28 -11.87 3.68
N TYR A 242 8.02 -10.67 4.20
CA TYR A 242 7.46 -10.46 5.53
C TYR A 242 6.86 -9.06 5.63
N PHE A 243 6.06 -8.83 6.68
CA PHE A 243 5.58 -7.50 7.04
C PHE A 243 6.23 -7.04 8.35
N THR A 244 6.43 -5.74 8.45
CA THR A 244 6.63 -5.07 9.74
C THR A 244 5.47 -4.15 10.01
N GLY A 245 5.15 -3.94 11.26
CA GLY A 245 4.19 -2.92 11.68
C GLY A 245 4.53 -2.38 13.05
N GLU A 246 3.66 -1.50 13.54
CA GLU A 246 3.79 -0.87 14.85
C GLU A 246 2.65 -1.35 15.75
N TYR A 247 3.01 -1.87 16.92
CA TYR A 247 2.09 -2.29 17.96
C TYR A 247 2.48 -1.61 19.27
N GLU A 248 1.62 -0.70 19.75
CA GLU A 248 1.84 0.05 21.00
C GLU A 248 3.23 0.73 21.06
N GLY A 249 3.64 1.36 19.96
CA GLY A 249 4.93 2.07 19.84
C GLY A 249 6.15 1.16 19.65
N GLN A 250 5.98 -0.16 19.51
CA GLN A 250 7.05 -1.10 19.22
C GLN A 250 6.92 -1.68 17.81
N THR A 251 8.05 -1.82 17.12
CA THR A 251 8.10 -2.50 15.82
C THR A 251 7.95 -4.00 16.00
N VAL A 252 6.98 -4.59 15.32
CA VAL A 252 6.71 -6.03 15.29
C VAL A 252 6.86 -6.56 13.87
N LYS A 253 7.17 -7.85 13.74
CA LYS A 253 7.41 -8.50 12.44
C LYS A 253 6.62 -9.80 12.35
N THR A 254 6.11 -10.11 11.16
CA THR A 254 5.46 -11.41 10.90
C THR A 254 6.48 -12.55 10.84
N ASN A 255 6.00 -13.79 10.77
CA ASN A 255 6.82 -14.87 10.21
C ASN A 255 7.37 -14.49 8.82
N VAL A 256 8.45 -15.15 8.41
CA VAL A 256 9.06 -14.96 7.08
C VAL A 256 8.60 -16.10 6.18
N ALA A 257 8.01 -15.77 5.03
CA ALA A 257 7.75 -16.73 3.96
C ALA A 257 8.86 -16.63 2.91
N ARG A 258 9.20 -17.75 2.26
CA ARG A 258 10.20 -17.80 1.20
C ARG A 258 9.51 -18.01 -0.14
N LEU A 259 9.78 -17.12 -1.09
CA LEU A 259 9.35 -17.24 -2.47
C LEU A 259 10.47 -17.90 -3.29
N ASP A 260 10.26 -19.16 -3.65
CA ASP A 260 11.10 -19.90 -4.59
C ASP A 260 10.79 -19.48 -6.04
N SER A 261 11.47 -20.06 -7.02
CA SER A 261 11.32 -19.68 -8.43
C SER A 261 9.87 -19.64 -8.91
N LYS A 262 9.54 -18.63 -9.73
CA LYS A 262 8.21 -18.45 -10.32
C LYS A 262 7.76 -19.70 -11.08
N GLU A 263 6.58 -20.21 -10.75
CA GLU A 263 5.91 -21.24 -11.56
C GLU A 263 5.36 -20.62 -12.85
N GLN A 264 5.44 -21.34 -13.96
CA GLN A 264 5.01 -20.83 -15.26
C GLN A 264 3.52 -20.46 -15.25
N GLY A 265 3.20 -19.21 -15.61
CA GLY A 265 1.83 -18.70 -15.65
C GLY A 265 1.29 -18.19 -14.32
N THR A 266 2.07 -18.26 -13.23
CA THR A 266 1.65 -17.76 -11.91
C THR A 266 2.06 -16.30 -11.76
N ARG A 267 1.12 -15.36 -11.87
CA ARG A 267 1.38 -13.94 -11.65
C ARG A 267 1.12 -13.50 -10.21
N TYR A 268 0.17 -14.15 -9.54
CA TYR A 268 -0.18 -13.87 -8.15
C TYR A 268 0.30 -14.98 -7.24
N VAL A 269 0.99 -14.62 -6.16
CA VAL A 269 1.40 -15.55 -5.12
C VAL A 269 0.71 -15.19 -3.83
N TYR A 270 0.07 -16.18 -3.21
CA TYR A 270 -0.55 -16.01 -1.90
C TYR A 270 0.39 -16.51 -0.81
N VAL A 271 0.63 -15.68 0.21
CA VAL A 271 1.38 -16.06 1.41
C VAL A 271 0.56 -15.81 2.66
N GLU A 272 0.62 -16.75 3.59
CA GLU A 272 0.03 -16.61 4.92
C GLU A 272 1.10 -16.06 5.87
N LEU A 273 0.87 -14.85 6.38
CA LEU A 273 1.76 -14.15 7.28
C LEU A 273 0.99 -13.71 8.53
N SER A 274 1.57 -13.95 9.69
CA SER A 274 1.00 -13.61 10.99
C SER A 274 2.06 -13.06 11.93
N TYR A 275 1.65 -12.10 12.77
CA TYR A 275 2.49 -11.60 13.85
C TYR A 275 2.62 -12.65 14.96
N ASP A 276 3.75 -12.69 15.65
CA ASP A 276 3.92 -13.60 16.79
C ASP A 276 3.03 -13.16 17.96
N GLN A 277 1.97 -13.91 18.21
CA GLN A 277 1.03 -13.62 19.29
C GLN A 277 1.69 -13.58 20.67
N ASN A 278 2.75 -14.36 20.89
CA ASN A 278 3.49 -14.33 22.15
C ASN A 278 4.25 -13.02 22.31
N GLU A 279 4.78 -12.47 21.22
CA GLU A 279 5.43 -11.17 21.22
C GLU A 279 4.42 -10.05 21.50
N LEU A 280 3.26 -10.05 20.84
CA LEU A 280 2.19 -9.08 21.10
C LEU A 280 1.71 -9.14 22.56
N THR A 281 1.49 -10.35 23.09
CA THR A 281 1.10 -10.56 24.49
C THR A 281 2.18 -10.08 25.46
N ARG A 282 3.46 -10.26 25.12
CA ARG A 282 4.58 -9.75 25.91
C ARG A 282 4.59 -8.23 25.95
N ILE A 283 4.30 -7.57 24.82
CA ILE A 283 4.19 -6.11 24.73
C ILE A 283 3.03 -5.59 25.59
N ASP A 284 1.83 -6.18 25.47
CA ASP A 284 0.66 -5.83 26.29
C ASP A 284 0.97 -5.89 27.79
N ARG A 285 1.69 -6.94 28.21
CA ARG A 285 2.08 -7.12 29.61
C ARG A 285 3.05 -6.02 30.07
N LEU A 286 4.04 -5.67 29.24
CA LEU A 286 5.01 -4.62 29.59
C LEU A 286 4.33 -3.26 29.79
N ILE A 287 3.37 -2.92 28.93
CA ILE A 287 2.60 -1.68 29.05
C ILE A 287 1.74 -1.69 30.31
N SER A 288 1.06 -2.81 30.58
CA SER A 288 0.26 -2.98 31.79
C SER A 288 1.11 -2.85 33.07
N GLU A 289 2.32 -3.42 33.09
CA GLU A 289 3.27 -3.31 34.20
C GLU A 289 3.78 -1.88 34.40
N GLN A 290 4.02 -1.14 33.31
CA GLN A 290 4.41 0.27 33.36
C GLN A 290 3.26 1.13 33.92
N GLU A 291 2.05 0.96 33.43
CA GLU A 291 0.88 1.69 33.95
C GLU A 291 0.62 1.41 35.43
N GLU A 292 0.75 0.15 35.87
CA GLU A 292 0.62 -0.19 37.29
C GLU A 292 1.68 0.49 38.14
N THR A 293 2.92 0.56 37.64
CA THR A 293 4.03 1.21 38.33
C THR A 293 3.79 2.71 38.45
N GLU A 294 3.32 3.36 37.39
CA GLU A 294 2.93 4.77 37.42
C GLU A 294 1.74 5.05 38.33
N LYS A 295 0.70 4.20 38.31
CA LYS A 295 -0.45 4.28 39.23
C LYS A 295 0.01 4.15 40.69
N LYS A 296 0.89 3.20 41.00
CA LYS A 296 1.48 3.03 42.34
C LYS A 296 2.29 4.26 42.75
N LYS A 297 3.11 4.80 41.85
CA LYS A 297 3.88 6.03 42.08
C LYS A 297 2.97 7.23 42.39
N ASN A 298 1.95 7.44 41.57
CA ASN A 298 0.99 8.55 41.74
C ASN A 298 0.12 8.40 43.00
N TYR A 299 -0.30 7.16 43.32
CA TYR A 299 -1.00 6.85 44.57
C TYR A 299 -0.13 7.16 45.79
N ASN A 300 1.14 6.76 45.77
CA ASN A 300 2.08 7.04 46.86
C ASN A 300 2.28 8.55 47.05
N ILE A 301 2.46 9.32 45.96
CA ILE A 301 2.58 10.79 46.02
C ILE A 301 1.32 11.43 46.64
N SER A 302 0.13 11.02 46.20
CA SER A 302 -1.14 11.55 46.72
C SER A 302 -1.37 11.22 48.20
N ARG A 303 -0.98 10.01 48.63
CA ARG A 303 -1.09 9.56 50.01
C ARG A 303 -0.09 10.28 50.93
N SER A 304 1.15 10.49 50.49
CA SER A 304 2.16 11.27 51.23
C SER A 304 1.67 12.70 51.44
N LYS A 305 1.19 13.37 50.38
CA LYS A 305 0.65 14.74 50.47
C LYS A 305 -0.50 14.86 51.49
N SER A 306 -1.45 13.93 51.46
CA SER A 306 -2.60 13.92 52.38
C SER A 306 -2.22 13.70 53.85
N ARG A 307 -1.20 12.87 54.11
CA ARG A 307 -0.72 12.56 55.46
C ARG A 307 0.13 13.69 56.05
N ILE A 308 0.94 14.35 55.23
CA ILE A 308 1.70 15.53 55.63
C ILE A 308 0.74 16.66 56.04
N THR A 309 -0.33 16.91 55.28
CA THR A 309 -1.34 17.91 55.67
C THR A 309 -2.01 17.56 57.01
N ALA A 310 -2.39 16.30 57.24
CA ALA A 310 -3.01 15.88 58.51
C ALA A 310 -2.06 15.98 59.71
N LEU A 311 -0.75 15.73 59.51
CA LEU A 311 0.28 15.93 60.52
C LEU A 311 0.33 17.40 60.94
N TYR A 312 0.40 18.32 59.98
CA TYR A 312 0.49 19.76 60.24
C TYR A 312 -0.80 20.35 60.83
N ASP A 313 -1.98 19.89 60.39
CA ASP A 313 -3.26 20.29 61.00
C ASP A 313 -3.33 19.86 62.48
N THR A 314 -2.85 18.66 62.79
CA THR A 314 -2.79 18.16 64.17
C THR A 314 -1.79 18.95 65.02
N LEU A 315 -0.66 19.34 64.42
CA LEU A 315 0.36 20.19 65.05
C LEU A 315 -0.19 21.58 65.35
N GLU A 316 -0.95 22.17 64.43
CA GLU A 316 -1.62 23.46 64.58
C GLU A 316 -2.67 23.43 65.72
N ILE A 317 -3.46 22.34 65.80
CA ILE A 317 -4.44 22.14 66.87
C ILE A 317 -3.75 21.99 68.24
N ALA A 318 -2.64 21.27 68.31
CA ALA A 318 -1.85 21.09 69.54
C ALA A 318 -1.21 22.41 70.00
N PHE A 319 -0.73 23.24 69.06
CA PHE A 319 -0.23 24.57 69.34
C PHE A 319 -1.31 25.48 69.91
N LYS A 320 -2.49 25.54 69.27
CA LYS A 320 -3.63 26.37 69.68
C LYS A 320 -4.16 26.07 71.09
N ARG A 321 -3.87 24.89 71.65
CA ARG A 321 -4.38 24.45 72.98
C ARG A 321 -3.47 24.77 74.17
N ASN A 322 -2.25 25.27 73.94
CA ASN A 322 -1.28 25.56 75.01
C ASN A 322 -1.21 27.07 75.34
N SER A 323 -0.84 27.42 76.58
CA SER A 323 -0.57 28.80 76.99
C SER A 323 0.75 29.32 76.36
N ARG A 324 0.97 30.64 76.31
CA ARG A 324 2.21 31.25 75.79
C ARG A 324 3.48 30.59 76.32
N GLU A 325 3.57 30.37 77.63
CA GLU A 325 4.72 29.72 78.28
C GLU A 325 4.81 28.23 77.92
N GLY A 326 3.67 27.56 77.69
CA GLY A 326 3.61 26.20 77.16
C GLY A 326 4.01 26.09 75.69
N GLN A 327 3.63 27.06 74.86
CA GLN A 327 4.01 27.16 73.44
C GLN A 327 5.49 27.55 73.30
N GLU A 328 5.98 28.48 74.11
CA GLU A 328 7.40 28.85 74.18
C GLU A 328 8.26 27.72 74.73
N ASN A 329 7.77 26.93 75.70
CA ASN A 329 8.47 25.71 76.16
C ASN A 329 8.39 24.60 75.12
N ILE A 330 7.27 24.42 74.40
CA ILE A 330 7.19 23.49 73.25
C ILE A 330 8.16 23.94 72.15
N LEU A 331 8.29 25.24 71.86
CA LEU A 331 9.24 25.74 70.86
C LEU A 331 10.70 25.65 71.35
N LYS A 332 10.99 25.97 72.62
CA LYS A 332 12.33 25.85 73.22
C LYS A 332 12.79 24.41 73.42
N ASP A 333 11.89 23.53 73.87
CA ASP A 333 12.19 22.11 74.09
C ASP A 333 12.26 21.32 72.78
N ASN A 334 11.65 21.80 71.68
CA ASN A 334 11.63 21.11 70.39
C ASN A 334 12.53 21.71 69.30
N PHE A 335 13.08 22.94 69.45
CA PHE A 335 13.91 23.55 68.39
C PHE A 335 15.24 24.17 68.86
N MET A 336 15.53 24.26 70.16
CA MET A 336 16.70 25.00 70.68
C MET A 336 17.71 24.18 71.49
N ASN A 337 17.65 22.85 71.47
CA ASN A 337 18.71 21.98 72.04
C ASN A 337 18.88 20.71 71.20
N ASP A 338 20.11 20.18 71.16
CA ASP A 338 20.66 19.10 70.32
C ASP A 338 19.93 17.72 70.33
N ASN A 339 18.66 17.65 70.73
CA ASN A 339 17.84 16.44 70.78
C ASN A 339 16.46 16.61 70.10
N VAL A 340 16.36 17.52 69.12
CA VAL A 340 15.16 17.79 68.29
C VAL A 340 14.67 16.51 67.59
N THR A 341 15.60 15.70 67.09
CA THR A 341 15.31 14.51 66.30
C THR A 341 14.55 13.44 67.09
N GLU A 342 14.99 13.06 68.31
CA GLU A 342 14.34 11.99 69.10
C GLU A 342 12.91 12.32 69.56
N LYS A 343 12.56 13.60 69.74
CA LYS A 343 11.25 14.00 70.27
C LYS A 343 10.22 14.34 69.19
N VAL A 344 10.66 14.87 68.05
CA VAL A 344 9.80 14.95 66.85
C VAL A 344 9.45 13.54 66.38
N LEU A 345 10.42 12.61 66.39
CA LEU A 345 10.19 11.18 66.15
C LEU A 345 9.19 10.57 67.15
N GLY A 346 9.36 10.79 68.46
CA GLY A 346 8.45 10.23 69.48
C GLY A 346 7.00 10.73 69.46
N TYR A 347 6.72 11.86 68.78
CA TYR A 347 5.37 12.40 68.61
C TYR A 347 4.74 11.96 67.28
N VAL A 348 5.56 11.89 66.22
CA VAL A 348 5.24 11.31 64.90
C VAL A 348 4.89 9.81 65.04
N ASP A 349 5.66 9.05 65.83
CA ASP A 349 5.44 7.63 66.13
C ASP A 349 4.07 7.31 66.76
N LYS A 350 3.51 8.23 67.55
CA LYS A 350 2.21 8.02 68.24
C LYS A 350 0.99 8.21 67.35
N HIS A 351 1.16 8.82 66.18
CA HIS A 351 0.06 9.25 65.32
C HIS A 351 0.18 8.71 63.88
N LEU A 352 1.26 7.99 63.58
CA LEU A 352 1.36 7.13 62.41
C LEU A 352 0.77 5.76 62.75
N ASP A 353 0.08 5.17 61.77
CA ASP A 353 -0.41 3.80 61.85
C ASP A 353 0.79 2.85 61.65
N PRO A 354 1.26 2.15 62.70
CA PRO A 354 2.54 1.43 62.68
C PRO A 354 2.54 0.19 61.78
N GLU A 355 1.40 -0.18 61.19
CA GLU A 355 1.29 -1.35 60.32
C GLU A 355 1.76 -1.12 58.87
N ASN A 356 2.20 0.09 58.46
CA ASN A 356 2.50 0.35 57.04
C ASN A 356 3.63 1.36 56.71
N ILE A 357 4.31 1.99 57.68
CA ILE A 357 5.50 2.83 57.43
C ILE A 357 6.47 2.62 58.59
N PRO A 358 7.55 1.84 58.39
CA PRO A 358 8.38 1.43 59.50
C PRO A 358 9.32 2.52 60.03
N ASN A 359 9.84 3.44 59.20
CA ASN A 359 10.76 4.49 59.67
C ASN A 359 10.62 5.80 58.88
N ILE A 360 10.48 6.93 59.59
CA ILE A 360 10.70 8.28 59.05
C ILE A 360 11.84 8.89 59.85
N GLU A 361 12.84 9.48 59.21
CA GLU A 361 13.97 10.14 59.86
C GLU A 361 14.13 11.57 59.34
N ILE A 362 14.24 12.55 60.24
CA ILE A 362 14.64 13.91 59.86
C ILE A 362 16.16 13.92 59.78
N ILE A 363 16.68 14.07 58.57
CA ILE A 363 18.13 13.93 58.33
C ILE A 363 18.81 15.28 58.31
N LYS A 364 18.09 16.34 57.93
CA LYS A 364 18.64 17.69 57.93
C LYS A 364 17.56 18.72 58.21
N HIS A 365 17.89 19.73 59.00
CA HIS A 365 17.14 20.98 59.06
C HIS A 365 18.11 22.15 59.09
N GLU A 366 17.80 23.21 58.35
CA GLU A 366 18.65 24.38 58.23
C GLU A 366 17.78 25.64 58.19
N LEU A 367 18.06 26.62 59.05
CA LEU A 367 17.48 27.95 58.94
C LEU A 367 18.11 28.64 57.74
N VAL A 368 17.32 28.93 56.72
CA VAL A 368 17.81 29.46 55.44
C VAL A 368 17.56 30.96 55.34
N GLU A 369 16.49 31.45 55.97
CA GLU A 369 16.18 32.88 55.98
C GLU A 369 15.58 33.29 57.32
N GLN A 370 16.06 34.43 57.84
CA GLN A 370 15.50 35.09 59.01
C GLN A 370 15.40 36.58 58.70
N ASN A 371 14.20 37.15 58.82
CA ASN A 371 14.02 38.59 58.63
C ASN A 371 14.69 39.37 59.78
N ASN A 372 15.09 40.63 59.54
CA ASN A 372 15.88 41.46 60.47
C ASN A 372 15.14 41.78 61.79
N ASP A 373 13.82 41.78 61.77
CA ASP A 373 12.95 41.92 62.95
C ASP A 373 12.54 40.57 63.55
N THR A 374 13.10 39.49 63.01
CA THR A 374 12.85 38.09 63.35
C THR A 374 11.41 37.63 63.15
N SER A 375 10.55 38.43 62.52
CA SER A 375 9.11 38.13 62.34
C SER A 375 8.82 37.04 61.32
N GLU A 376 9.80 36.63 60.52
CA GLU A 376 9.68 35.57 59.53
C GLU A 376 10.93 34.67 59.57
N LEU A 377 10.71 33.36 59.58
CA LEU A 377 11.75 32.33 59.58
C LEU A 377 11.45 31.30 58.50
N LYS A 378 12.43 30.96 57.67
CA LYS A 378 12.34 29.87 56.69
C LYS A 378 13.33 28.78 57.00
N TYR A 379 12.83 27.55 57.10
CA TYR A 379 13.63 26.37 57.32
C TYR A 379 13.53 25.44 56.12
N ASN A 380 14.67 24.94 55.66
CA ASN A 380 14.69 23.77 54.79
C ASN A 380 14.79 22.53 55.67
N VAL A 381 13.91 21.57 55.42
CA VAL A 381 13.82 20.31 56.16
C VAL A 381 13.92 19.17 55.15
N GLU A 382 14.89 18.29 55.34
CA GLU A 382 15.05 17.04 54.58
C GLU A 382 14.59 15.88 55.46
N ILE A 383 13.65 15.10 54.95
CA ILE A 383 13.17 13.88 55.59
C ILE A 383 13.46 12.68 54.71
N GLU A 384 13.82 11.56 55.33
CA GLU A 384 13.81 10.24 54.68
C GLU A 384 12.63 9.43 55.19
N ILE A 385 11.94 8.83 54.25
CA ILE A 385 10.83 7.91 54.48
C ILE A 385 11.28 6.55 53.98
N GLN A 386 11.49 5.61 54.89
CA GLN A 386 11.81 4.23 54.54
C GLN A 386 10.51 3.42 54.49
N SER A 387 10.17 2.94 53.30
CA SER A 387 9.04 2.03 53.09
C SER A 387 9.42 0.57 53.41
N GLU A 388 8.43 -0.30 53.59
CA GLU A 388 8.62 -1.75 53.88
C GLU A 388 9.47 -2.49 52.85
N ASN A 389 9.63 -1.94 51.64
CA ASN A 389 10.43 -2.52 50.56
C ASN A 389 11.88 -2.02 50.55
N GLU A 390 12.36 -1.46 51.66
CA GLU A 390 13.69 -0.81 51.81
C GLU A 390 13.93 0.39 50.89
N GLN A 391 12.91 0.84 50.14
CA GLN A 391 13.02 2.08 49.36
C GLN A 391 13.01 3.27 50.30
N ILE A 392 14.08 4.07 50.20
CA ILE A 392 14.26 5.34 50.88
C ILE A 392 13.79 6.44 49.94
N VAL A 393 12.78 7.20 50.36
CA VAL A 393 12.33 8.41 49.67
C VAL A 393 12.83 9.60 50.48
N LYS A 394 13.70 10.41 49.87
CA LYS A 394 14.13 11.71 50.42
C LYS A 394 13.16 12.78 49.92
N GLU A 395 12.55 13.52 50.83
CA GLU A 395 11.73 14.68 50.50
C GLU A 395 12.35 15.94 51.10
N HIS A 396 12.38 17.02 50.31
CA HIS A 396 12.85 18.34 50.72
C HIS A 396 11.64 19.27 50.84
N HIS A 397 11.55 19.93 51.98
CA HIS A 397 10.49 20.86 52.27
C HIS A 397 11.08 22.20 52.70
N GLN A 398 10.49 23.28 52.21
CA GLN A 398 10.71 24.60 52.80
C GLN A 398 9.49 24.98 53.63
N VAL A 399 9.73 25.25 54.91
CA VAL A 399 8.70 25.63 55.89
C VAL A 399 8.92 27.08 56.26
N GLU A 400 7.93 27.93 55.97
CA GLU A 400 7.93 29.33 56.36
C GLU A 400 7.08 29.54 57.61
N LEU A 401 7.62 30.29 58.56
CA LEU A 401 7.00 30.66 59.82
C LEU A 401 6.90 32.18 59.90
N GLN A 402 5.68 32.72 60.02
CA GLN A 402 5.44 34.15 60.20
C GLN A 402 4.80 34.46 61.55
N ASP A 403 5.31 35.49 62.22
CA ASP A 403 4.71 36.15 63.37
C ASP A 403 3.94 37.40 62.93
N SER A 404 2.68 37.18 62.57
CA SER A 404 1.73 38.25 62.18
C SER A 404 1.43 39.28 63.27
N THR A 405 1.93 39.10 64.50
CA THR A 405 1.63 39.96 65.67
C THR A 405 2.82 40.75 66.18
N GLY A 406 4.05 40.39 65.79
CA GLY A 406 5.29 40.99 66.31
C GLY A 406 5.57 40.72 67.79
N GLU A 407 4.88 39.74 68.38
CA GLU A 407 4.96 39.39 69.81
C GLU A 407 5.68 38.04 70.07
N GLY A 408 6.25 37.44 69.02
CA GLY A 408 6.92 36.13 69.02
C GLY A 408 5.99 34.94 68.72
N ASN A 409 4.80 35.16 68.16
CA ASN A 409 3.79 34.13 67.91
C ASN A 409 3.81 33.63 66.46
N PHE A 410 4.80 32.79 66.14
CA PHE A 410 4.97 32.25 64.79
C PHE A 410 3.88 31.24 64.43
N LYS A 411 3.37 31.35 63.21
CA LYS A 411 2.50 30.39 62.56
C LYS A 411 3.17 29.90 61.29
N VAL A 412 2.95 28.65 60.92
CA VAL A 412 3.32 28.19 59.57
C VAL A 412 2.50 29.01 58.58
N SER A 413 3.17 29.84 57.78
CA SER A 413 2.54 30.66 56.76
C SER A 413 2.44 29.91 55.44
N ASP A 414 3.46 29.14 55.09
CA ASP A 414 3.50 28.37 53.85
C ASP A 414 4.43 27.14 53.97
N ILE A 415 4.15 26.13 53.14
CA ILE A 415 5.01 24.95 52.96
C ILE A 415 5.15 24.69 51.47
N THR A 416 6.38 24.78 50.98
CA THR A 416 6.71 24.47 49.58
C THR A 416 7.38 23.10 49.49
N PHE A 417 6.89 22.28 48.57
CA PHE A 417 7.46 20.97 48.23
C PHE A 417 8.41 21.19 47.05
N GLU A 418 9.69 20.83 47.20
CA GLU A 418 10.70 20.95 46.14
C GLU A 418 10.83 19.68 45.29
#